data_AF-A0A8S3H4C0-F1
#
_entry.id   AF-A0A8S3H4C0-F1
#
_cell.length_a   1.000
_cell.length_b   1.000
_cell.length_c   1.000
_cell.angle_alpha   90.00
_cell.angle_beta   90.00
_cell.angle_gamma   90.00
#
_symmetry.space_group_name_H-M   'P 1'
#
loop_
_entity.id
_entity.type
_entity.pdbx_description
1 polymer ?
#
loop_
_entity_poly.entity_id
_entity_poly.type
_entity_poly.pdbx_seq_one_letter_code
_entity_poly.pdbx_strand_id
1 'polypeptide(L)'
;MQSKISLATITTDEKIKYYLLTENEALHEITKTAKDVNEILNLPSTTLVRLILNNFHWDQDMLTGKFSFILMKIRKFYFVLEKFFTDPEKLFKELNVANPYLSPSLQSNPLSPGHAPERDPMLAVVEQMATDNTNKICRTCYSENPSDEFYALRCRHQHCLTCWHSYLEVNIGQHGCLRPIYCLSRCLEVIDDEKILELLSNDQNLCDRYRNNLVKAFVEANRLTQWCPGNGCATIVKLNTYSANRAHVIECDNCKTTFCFQCSKPWHEPIQCSLLAKWEQKNRDESMTGTWVIA
;
A
#
# COMPACT_ATOMS: atom_id res chain seq x y z
N MET A 1 19.20 3.56 9.89
CA MET A 1 19.53 2.38 9.06
C MET A 1 19.97 2.87 7.70
N GLN A 2 21.15 2.48 7.24
CA GLN A 2 21.71 2.89 5.95
C GLN A 2 21.44 1.77 4.95
N SER A 3 20.63 2.04 3.93
CA SER A 3 20.49 1.16 2.78
C SER A 3 21.84 1.02 2.08
N LYS A 4 22.19 -0.20 1.67
CA LYS A 4 23.45 -0.43 0.94
C LYS A 4 23.31 0.13 -0.48
N ILE A 5 24.22 1.02 -0.84
CA ILE A 5 24.30 1.63 -2.17
C ILE A 5 25.27 0.80 -2.99
N SER A 6 24.79 0.19 -4.07
CA SER A 6 25.61 -0.61 -4.98
C SER A 6 25.52 -0.01 -6.39
N LEU A 7 26.63 -0.11 -7.14
CA LEU A 7 26.72 0.44 -8.49
C LEU A 7 26.57 -0.70 -9.50
N ALA A 8 25.65 -0.55 -10.46
CA ALA A 8 25.61 -1.42 -11.63
C ALA A 8 26.47 -0.79 -12.73
N THR A 9 27.43 -1.54 -13.24
CA THR A 9 28.19 -1.13 -14.44
C THR A 9 27.34 -1.45 -15.66
N ILE A 10 26.99 -0.43 -16.45
CA ILE A 10 26.34 -0.63 -17.74
C ILE A 10 27.42 -0.92 -18.77
N THR A 11 27.12 -1.82 -19.69
CA THR A 11 27.79 -1.92 -20.99
C THR A 11 27.48 -0.66 -21.80
N THR A 12 28.48 0.24 -21.87
CA THR A 12 28.49 1.60 -22.45
C THR A 12 28.25 2.76 -21.45
N ASP A 13 29.36 3.19 -20.81
CA ASP A 13 29.67 4.48 -20.15
C ASP A 13 28.71 5.21 -19.20
N GLU A 14 27.48 4.76 -18.97
CA GLU A 14 26.60 5.31 -17.94
C GLU A 14 26.58 4.37 -16.71
N LYS A 15 26.74 4.88 -15.48
CA LYS A 15 26.64 4.07 -14.25
C LYS A 15 25.28 4.31 -13.61
N ILE A 16 24.36 3.35 -13.69
CA ILE A 16 23.09 3.42 -12.95
C ILE A 16 23.33 2.97 -11.51
N LYS A 17 22.90 3.82 -10.58
CA LYS A 17 22.91 3.53 -9.15
C LYS A 17 21.66 2.75 -8.78
N TYR A 18 21.84 1.68 -8.01
CA TYR A 18 20.73 0.95 -7.40
C TYR A 18 20.95 0.78 -5.90
N TYR A 19 19.86 0.54 -5.20
CA TYR A 19 19.82 0.35 -3.76
C TYR A 19 19.24 -1.02 -3.48
N LEU A 20 19.83 -1.72 -2.53
CA LEU A 20 19.28 -2.96 -1.98
C LEU A 20 18.57 -2.61 -0.68
N LEU A 21 17.26 -2.82 -0.66
CA LEU A 21 16.38 -2.52 0.45
C LEU A 21 15.91 -3.82 1.10
N THR A 22 15.89 -3.81 2.43
CA THR A 22 15.11 -4.75 3.23
C THR A 22 13.62 -4.38 3.20
N GLU A 23 12.74 -5.31 3.57
CA GLU A 23 11.30 -5.03 3.70
C GLU A 23 11.01 -3.87 4.66
N ASN A 24 11.75 -3.79 5.79
CA ASN A 24 11.61 -2.70 6.74
C ASN A 24 12.02 -1.33 6.17
N GLU A 25 13.06 -1.28 5.34
CA GLU A 25 13.47 -0.05 4.66
C GLU A 25 12.45 0.36 3.60
N ALA A 26 11.86 -0.60 2.88
CA ALA A 26 10.78 -0.33 1.95
C ALA A 26 9.53 0.20 2.69
N LEU A 27 9.14 -0.41 3.81
CA LEU A 27 8.04 0.09 4.67
C LEU A 27 8.31 1.52 5.14
N HIS A 28 9.53 1.80 5.63
CA HIS A 28 9.90 3.14 6.05
C HIS A 28 9.76 4.14 4.89
N GLU A 29 10.18 3.77 3.68
CA GLU A 29 10.04 4.61 2.50
C GLU A 29 8.58 4.87 2.13
N ILE A 30 7.72 3.84 2.16
CA ILE A 30 6.28 3.94 1.92
C ILE A 30 5.65 4.93 2.90
N THR A 31 5.85 4.71 4.20
CA THR A 31 5.26 5.54 5.26
C THR A 31 5.78 6.97 5.21
N LYS A 32 7.09 7.15 5.00
CA LYS A 32 7.71 8.48 4.90
C LYS A 32 7.18 9.23 3.68
N THR A 33 7.15 8.61 2.52
CA THR A 33 6.65 9.24 1.29
C THR A 33 5.18 9.61 1.41
N ALA A 34 4.35 8.73 1.98
CA ALA A 34 2.95 9.04 2.23
C ALA A 34 2.77 10.23 3.20
N LYS A 35 3.58 10.32 4.26
CA LYS A 35 3.57 11.45 5.21
C LYS A 35 4.01 12.76 4.55
N ASP A 36 5.15 12.75 3.85
CA ASP A 36 5.69 13.91 3.14
C ASP A 36 4.67 14.46 2.13
N VAL A 37 3.92 13.59 1.44
CA VAL A 37 2.86 13.99 0.51
C VAL A 37 1.60 14.45 1.26
N ASN A 38 1.27 13.84 2.41
CA ASN A 38 0.10 14.24 3.20
C ASN A 38 0.23 15.62 3.84
N GLU A 39 1.44 16.07 4.18
CA GLU A 39 1.69 17.44 4.67
C GLU A 39 1.14 18.51 3.72
N ILE A 40 0.99 18.14 2.45
CA ILE A 40 0.59 19.07 1.41
C ILE A 40 -0.84 18.78 0.91
N LEU A 41 -1.23 17.50 0.76
CA LEU A 41 -2.62 17.14 0.43
C LEU A 41 -3.61 17.40 1.56
N ASN A 42 -3.13 17.35 2.82
CA ASN A 42 -3.96 17.49 4.02
C ASN A 42 -5.19 16.56 3.99
N LEU A 43 -4.98 15.30 3.59
CA LEU A 43 -6.03 14.29 3.64
C LEU A 43 -6.23 13.82 5.08
N PRO A 44 -7.46 13.39 5.44
CA PRO A 44 -7.76 12.95 6.80
C PRO A 44 -6.99 11.69 7.22
N SER A 45 -6.47 10.93 6.25
CA SER A 45 -5.78 9.66 6.48
C SER A 45 -4.56 9.52 5.57
N THR A 46 -3.42 9.10 6.13
CA THR A 46 -2.18 8.80 5.39
C THR A 46 -2.33 7.57 4.50
N THR A 47 -3.19 6.63 4.90
CA THR A 47 -3.58 5.46 4.09
C THR A 47 -4.20 5.87 2.76
N LEU A 48 -5.01 6.93 2.73
CA LEU A 48 -5.57 7.44 1.47
C LEU A 48 -4.48 7.95 0.52
N VAL A 49 -3.49 8.67 1.05
CA VAL A 49 -2.33 9.13 0.27
C VAL A 49 -1.57 7.94 -0.30
N ARG A 50 -1.30 6.91 0.51
CA ARG A 50 -0.64 5.69 0.04
C ARG A 50 -1.41 5.01 -1.10
N LEU A 51 -2.73 4.91 -0.99
CA LEU A 51 -3.58 4.31 -2.04
C LEU A 51 -3.53 5.13 -3.34
N ILE A 52 -3.55 6.46 -3.23
CA ILE A 52 -3.34 7.36 -4.38
C ILE A 52 -1.97 7.09 -5.01
N LEU A 53 -0.89 7.13 -4.22
CA LEU A 53 0.47 6.89 -4.71
C LEU A 53 0.61 5.53 -5.42
N ASN A 54 -0.07 4.51 -4.91
CA ASN A 54 -0.09 3.18 -5.52
C ASN A 54 -0.78 3.16 -6.89
N ASN A 55 -1.90 3.87 -7.05
CA ASN A 55 -2.59 4.02 -8.34
C ASN A 55 -1.71 4.77 -9.36
N PHE A 56 -0.88 5.70 -8.89
CA PHE A 56 0.10 6.42 -9.72
C PHE A 56 1.45 5.69 -9.85
N HIS A 57 1.51 4.39 -9.57
CA HIS A 57 2.71 3.57 -9.75
C HIS A 57 3.94 4.08 -9.00
N TRP A 58 3.74 4.87 -7.94
CA TRP A 58 4.83 5.54 -7.21
C TRP A 58 5.81 6.31 -8.13
N ASP A 59 5.38 6.69 -9.34
CA ASP A 59 6.24 7.23 -10.39
C ASP A 59 6.60 8.69 -10.07
N GLN A 60 7.79 8.88 -9.52
CA GLN A 60 8.33 10.19 -9.18
C GLN A 60 8.52 11.10 -10.41
N ASP A 61 8.66 10.56 -11.63
CA ASP A 61 8.85 11.35 -12.85
C ASP A 61 7.52 11.83 -13.46
N MET A 62 6.47 11.01 -13.44
CA MET A 62 5.10 11.48 -13.72
C MET A 62 4.62 12.49 -12.68
N LEU A 63 5.12 12.38 -11.44
CA LEU A 63 4.88 13.36 -10.38
C LEU A 63 5.62 14.69 -10.59
N THR A 64 6.74 14.71 -11.33
CA THR A 64 7.69 15.86 -11.35
C THR A 64 7.94 16.52 -12.70
N GLY A 65 7.43 15.98 -13.82
CA GLY A 65 7.41 16.58 -15.16
C GLY A 65 8.26 17.85 -15.40
N LYS A 66 9.58 17.69 -15.58
CA LYS A 66 10.56 18.56 -16.29
C LYS A 66 11.04 19.93 -15.71
N PHE A 67 12.08 19.86 -14.86
CA PHE A 67 13.16 20.85 -14.59
C PHE A 67 12.84 22.29 -14.12
N SER A 68 13.27 22.60 -12.89
CA SER A 68 14.11 23.75 -12.51
C SER A 68 14.39 23.69 -11.00
N PHE A 69 15.62 24.01 -10.62
CA PHE A 69 16.27 23.71 -9.33
C PHE A 69 15.61 24.37 -8.11
N ILE A 70 14.72 25.34 -8.31
CA ILE A 70 13.97 26.03 -7.25
C ILE A 70 12.61 25.35 -6.98
N LEU A 71 12.10 24.56 -7.93
CA LEU A 71 10.83 23.85 -7.81
C LEU A 71 10.96 22.49 -7.10
N MET A 72 12.15 21.96 -6.81
CA MET A 72 12.34 20.58 -6.33
C MET A 72 11.57 20.21 -5.05
N LYS A 73 11.27 21.17 -4.16
CA LYS A 73 10.38 20.96 -3.01
C LYS A 73 8.88 21.03 -3.36
N ILE A 74 8.52 21.78 -4.39
CA ILE A 74 7.15 22.00 -4.88
C ILE A 74 6.78 20.97 -5.98
N ARG A 75 7.76 20.30 -6.60
CA ARG A 75 7.58 19.53 -7.84
C ARG A 75 7.24 18.06 -7.68
N LYS A 76 7.44 17.40 -6.53
CA LYS A 76 6.95 16.02 -6.31
C LYS A 76 5.41 15.89 -6.39
N PHE A 77 4.74 17.01 -6.57
CA PHE A 77 3.43 17.27 -6.01
C PHE A 77 2.44 17.81 -7.05
N TYR A 78 2.93 18.43 -8.13
CA TYR A 78 2.09 19.20 -9.05
C TYR A 78 1.09 18.35 -9.85
N PHE A 79 1.42 17.11 -10.21
CA PHE A 79 0.54 16.28 -11.04
C PHE A 79 -0.57 15.55 -10.27
N VAL A 80 -0.27 14.99 -9.09
CA VAL A 80 -1.32 14.45 -8.20
C VAL A 80 -2.27 15.57 -7.81
N LEU A 81 -1.74 16.76 -7.50
CA LEU A 81 -2.56 17.93 -7.29
C LEU A 81 -3.36 18.35 -8.51
N GLU A 82 -2.78 18.38 -9.71
CA GLU A 82 -3.49 18.79 -10.91
C GLU A 82 -4.68 17.86 -11.15
N LYS A 83 -4.50 16.54 -11.10
CA LYS A 83 -5.63 15.60 -11.21
C LYS A 83 -6.62 15.69 -10.05
N PHE A 84 -6.12 15.82 -8.83
CA PHE A 84 -6.94 15.95 -7.63
C PHE A 84 -7.78 17.24 -7.60
N PHE A 85 -7.23 18.36 -8.07
CA PHE A 85 -7.94 19.64 -8.18
C PHE A 85 -8.76 19.78 -9.47
N THR A 86 -8.44 19.01 -10.52
CA THR A 86 -9.22 19.01 -11.77
C THR A 86 -10.52 18.23 -11.65
N ASP A 87 -10.48 17.02 -11.06
CA ASP A 87 -11.69 16.21 -10.82
C ASP A 87 -11.46 15.23 -9.64
N PRO A 88 -11.63 15.68 -8.39
CA PRO A 88 -11.45 14.84 -7.22
C PRO A 88 -12.45 13.68 -7.18
N GLU A 89 -13.68 13.88 -7.66
CA GLU A 89 -14.72 12.85 -7.62
C GLU A 89 -14.37 11.62 -8.46
N LYS A 90 -13.87 11.84 -9.67
CA LYS A 90 -13.42 10.75 -10.55
C LYS A 90 -12.28 9.95 -9.92
N LEU A 91 -11.30 10.62 -9.31
CA LEU A 91 -10.18 9.97 -8.65
C LEU A 91 -10.64 9.09 -7.47
N PHE A 92 -11.47 9.65 -6.58
CA PHE A 92 -12.01 8.91 -5.44
C PHE A 92 -12.88 7.73 -5.89
N LYS A 93 -13.65 7.88 -6.96
CA LYS A 93 -14.43 6.80 -7.58
C LYS A 93 -13.55 5.70 -8.17
N GLU A 94 -12.48 6.05 -8.89
CA GLU A 94 -11.51 5.08 -9.45
C GLU A 94 -10.77 4.30 -8.35
N LEU A 95 -10.50 4.95 -7.21
CA LEU A 95 -9.89 4.32 -6.04
C LEU A 95 -10.90 3.50 -5.21
N ASN A 96 -12.19 3.56 -5.53
CA ASN A 96 -13.28 3.04 -4.70
C ASN A 96 -13.19 3.54 -3.24
N VAL A 97 -12.79 4.81 -3.10
CA VAL A 97 -12.61 5.54 -1.85
C VAL A 97 -13.68 6.62 -1.77
N ALA A 98 -14.27 6.84 -0.59
CA ALA A 98 -15.14 8.00 -0.38
C ALA A 98 -14.37 9.32 -0.44
N ASN A 99 -14.90 10.30 -1.17
CA ASN A 99 -14.32 11.64 -1.21
C ASN A 99 -14.57 12.36 0.13
N PRO A 100 -13.52 12.70 0.90
CA PRO A 100 -13.68 13.33 2.22
C PRO A 100 -14.04 14.83 2.14
N TYR A 101 -13.99 15.43 0.95
CA TYR A 101 -14.34 16.85 0.74
C TYR A 101 -15.80 17.06 0.33
N LEU A 102 -16.54 15.98 0.04
CA LEU A 102 -17.98 16.06 -0.17
C LEU A 102 -18.69 16.06 1.18
N SER A 103 -19.61 17.01 1.36
CA SER A 103 -20.47 17.05 2.54
C SER A 103 -21.26 15.74 2.69
N PRO A 104 -21.48 15.23 3.92
CA PRO A 104 -22.14 13.95 4.18
C PRO A 104 -23.54 13.78 3.56
N SER A 105 -24.14 14.87 3.07
CA SER A 105 -25.47 14.94 2.48
C SER A 105 -25.57 14.49 1.01
N LEU A 106 -24.46 14.30 0.29
CA LEU A 106 -24.48 13.98 -1.16
C LEU A 106 -24.04 12.55 -1.51
N GLN A 107 -23.68 11.73 -0.53
CA GLN A 107 -23.36 10.31 -0.74
C GLN A 107 -24.50 9.43 -0.25
N SER A 108 -25.68 9.61 -0.82
CA SER A 108 -26.75 8.62 -0.73
C SER A 108 -26.80 7.84 -2.04
N ASN A 109 -26.46 6.55 -1.99
CA ASN A 109 -27.07 5.61 -2.91
C ASN A 109 -28.26 4.96 -2.18
N PRO A 110 -29.45 4.93 -2.79
CA PRO A 110 -30.67 4.48 -2.15
C PRO A 110 -30.67 2.96 -2.06
N LEU A 111 -30.98 2.41 -0.89
CA LEU A 111 -31.81 1.21 -0.72
C LEU A 111 -32.13 0.99 0.77
N SER A 112 -33.43 1.19 1.06
CA SER A 112 -34.25 0.61 2.13
C SER A 112 -34.45 1.40 3.44
N PRO A 113 -35.68 1.31 4.01
CA PRO A 113 -36.34 2.40 4.71
C PRO A 113 -36.01 2.42 6.20
N GLY A 114 -36.03 3.64 6.75
CA GLY A 114 -35.62 3.93 8.10
C GLY A 114 -36.50 3.34 9.18
N HIS A 115 -35.97 3.40 10.40
CA HIS A 115 -36.67 3.73 11.64
C HIS A 115 -35.65 4.50 12.48
N ALA A 116 -35.97 5.75 12.81
CA ALA A 116 -35.25 6.48 13.84
C ALA A 116 -35.73 5.96 15.21
N PRO A 117 -34.86 5.63 16.17
CA PRO A 117 -35.33 5.48 17.54
C PRO A 117 -35.55 6.88 18.11
N GLU A 118 -36.80 7.15 18.47
CA GLU A 118 -37.21 8.31 19.25
C GLU A 118 -36.42 8.35 20.56
N ARG A 119 -36.05 9.57 20.95
CA ARG A 119 -35.40 9.83 22.25
C ARG A 119 -36.45 9.69 23.34
N ASP A 120 -36.34 8.63 24.14
CA ASP A 120 -37.15 8.42 25.33
C ASP A 120 -36.53 9.22 26.51
N PRO A 121 -37.22 10.22 27.10
CA PRO A 121 -36.62 11.17 28.05
C PRO A 121 -36.73 10.69 29.52
N MET A 122 -36.26 9.47 29.83
CA MET A 122 -36.32 8.93 31.21
C MET A 122 -34.99 8.37 31.78
N LEU A 123 -33.83 8.77 31.23
CA LEU A 123 -32.52 8.50 31.84
C LEU A 123 -31.89 9.81 32.35
N ALA A 124 -32.53 10.39 33.34
CA ALA A 124 -31.90 11.34 34.27
C ALA A 124 -32.13 10.78 35.68
N VAL A 125 -31.13 10.90 36.55
CA VAL A 125 -30.99 10.26 37.88
C VAL A 125 -30.47 8.82 37.74
N VAL A 126 -29.20 8.51 38.00
CA VAL A 126 -28.51 8.64 39.28
C VAL A 126 -27.00 8.81 39.04
N GLU A 127 -26.38 9.78 39.72
CA GLU A 127 -24.92 9.95 39.75
C GLU A 127 -24.40 9.52 41.14
N GLN A 128 -23.24 8.85 41.14
CA GLN A 128 -22.34 8.49 42.26
C GLN A 128 -22.57 7.16 42.99
N MET A 129 -21.73 6.16 42.69
CA MET A 129 -20.60 5.70 43.51
C MET A 129 -19.85 4.56 42.78
N ALA A 130 -18.51 4.62 42.81
CA ALA A 130 -17.61 3.77 42.03
C ALA A 130 -17.53 2.32 42.55
N THR A 131 -17.77 1.39 41.63
CA THR A 131 -16.98 0.16 41.49
C THR A 131 -16.62 0.04 40.00
N ASP A 132 -15.32 -0.07 39.71
CA ASP A 132 -14.75 -0.20 38.36
C ASP A 132 -15.19 -1.50 37.69
N ASN A 133 -16.42 -1.52 37.16
CA ASN A 133 -16.86 -2.52 36.20
C ASN A 133 -17.76 -1.86 35.16
N THR A 134 -17.21 -0.90 34.41
CA THR A 134 -17.93 -0.24 33.32
C THR A 134 -17.89 -1.12 32.08
N ASN A 135 -18.59 -2.25 32.09
CA ASN A 135 -18.79 -3.03 30.88
C ASN A 135 -19.68 -2.26 29.89
N LYS A 136 -19.38 -2.38 28.61
CA LYS A 136 -20.16 -1.82 27.50
C LYS A 136 -20.57 -2.94 26.54
N ILE A 137 -21.74 -2.78 25.92
CA ILE A 137 -22.22 -3.72 24.91
C ILE A 137 -21.68 -3.32 23.54
N CYS A 138 -21.01 -4.26 22.85
CA CYS A 138 -20.50 -4.05 21.51
C CYS A 138 -21.63 -4.05 20.47
N ARG A 139 -21.65 -3.08 19.55
CA ARG A 139 -22.69 -2.98 18.51
C ARG A 139 -22.55 -4.01 17.37
N THR A 140 -21.41 -4.70 17.28
CA THR A 140 -21.16 -5.72 16.26
C THR A 140 -21.47 -7.13 16.77
N CYS A 141 -20.94 -7.53 17.92
CA CYS A 141 -21.14 -8.87 18.48
C CYS A 141 -22.22 -8.95 19.57
N TYR A 142 -22.75 -7.80 20.04
CA TYR A 142 -23.72 -7.72 21.15
C TYR A 142 -23.22 -8.30 22.49
N SER A 143 -21.92 -8.56 22.62
CA SER A 143 -21.32 -9.02 23.87
C SER A 143 -20.94 -7.85 24.78
N GLU A 144 -21.07 -8.07 26.10
CA GLU A 144 -20.53 -7.17 27.11
C GLU A 144 -19.01 -7.35 27.23
N ASN A 145 -18.26 -6.27 27.08
CA ASN A 145 -16.82 -6.26 27.29
C ASN A 145 -16.43 -5.06 28.16
N PRO A 146 -15.29 -5.11 28.87
CA PRO A 146 -14.74 -3.97 29.59
C PRO A 146 -14.60 -2.72 28.70
N SER A 147 -14.82 -1.52 29.27
CA SER A 147 -14.79 -0.27 28.51
C SER A 147 -13.44 0.05 27.85
N ASP A 148 -12.35 -0.47 28.40
CA ASP A 148 -10.97 -0.37 27.89
C ASP A 148 -10.68 -1.31 26.72
N GLU A 149 -11.51 -2.35 26.53
CA GLU A 149 -11.44 -3.24 25.36
C GLU A 149 -12.25 -2.70 24.16
N PHE A 150 -12.44 -1.39 24.06
CA PHE A 150 -13.10 -0.73 22.94
C PHE A 150 -12.17 0.25 22.23
N TYR A 151 -12.25 0.28 20.90
CA TYR A 151 -11.56 1.26 20.09
C TYR A 151 -12.54 2.08 19.23
N ALA A 152 -12.32 3.40 19.19
CA ALA A 152 -13.09 4.35 18.42
C ALA A 152 -12.22 5.04 17.36
N LEU A 153 -12.73 5.16 16.13
CA LEU A 153 -12.15 6.05 15.12
C LEU A 153 -12.59 7.51 15.33
N ARG A 154 -12.10 8.44 14.50
CA ARG A 154 -12.52 9.85 14.51
C ARG A 154 -14.03 10.04 14.33
N CYS A 155 -14.68 9.13 13.61
CA CYS A 155 -16.14 9.08 13.47
C CYS A 155 -16.90 8.69 14.76
N ARG A 156 -16.21 8.44 15.87
CA ARG A 156 -16.77 8.09 17.21
C ARG A 156 -17.48 6.74 17.31
N HIS A 157 -17.57 5.97 16.22
CA HIS A 157 -18.05 4.59 16.29
C HIS A 157 -17.10 3.71 17.09
N GLN A 158 -17.62 3.08 18.14
CA GLN A 158 -16.89 2.22 19.07
C GLN A 158 -17.29 0.76 18.87
N HIS A 159 -16.29 -0.11 18.82
CA HIS A 159 -16.44 -1.57 18.76
C HIS A 159 -15.39 -2.22 19.65
N CYS A 160 -15.68 -3.42 20.15
CA CYS A 160 -14.71 -4.13 20.97
C CYS A 160 -13.48 -4.55 20.15
N LEU A 161 -12.33 -4.73 20.82
CA LEU A 161 -11.07 -5.09 20.18
C LEU A 161 -11.18 -6.43 19.45
N THR A 162 -11.95 -7.40 19.97
CA THR A 162 -12.21 -8.68 19.31
C THR A 162 -12.87 -8.50 17.94
N CYS A 163 -13.90 -7.64 17.85
CA CYS A 163 -14.56 -7.35 16.58
C CYS A 163 -13.63 -6.63 15.61
N TRP A 164 -12.81 -5.69 16.09
CA TRP A 164 -11.79 -5.03 15.27
C TRP A 164 -10.79 -6.04 14.71
N HIS A 165 -10.26 -6.93 15.56
CA HIS A 165 -9.31 -7.96 15.14
C HIS A 165 -9.90 -8.87 14.06
N SER A 166 -11.07 -9.47 14.30
CA SER A 166 -11.71 -10.35 13.31
C SER A 166 -12.05 -9.62 12.01
N TYR A 167 -12.47 -8.35 12.08
CA TYR A 167 -12.74 -7.55 10.88
C TYR A 167 -11.46 -7.30 10.08
N LEU A 168 -10.37 -6.93 10.74
CA LEU A 168 -9.08 -6.70 10.10
C LEU A 168 -8.52 -7.99 9.50
N GLU A 169 -8.61 -9.12 10.20
CA GLU A 169 -8.18 -10.42 9.71
C GLU A 169 -8.84 -10.77 8.36
N VAL A 170 -10.16 -10.61 8.27
CA VAL A 170 -10.91 -10.86 7.03
C VAL A 170 -10.50 -9.90 5.92
N ASN A 171 -10.40 -8.60 6.21
CA ASN A 171 -10.05 -7.60 5.19
C ASN A 171 -8.62 -7.79 4.65
N ILE A 172 -7.66 -8.01 5.55
CA ILE A 172 -6.26 -8.29 5.20
C ILE A 172 -6.16 -9.61 4.43
N GLY A 173 -6.98 -10.60 4.81
CA GLY A 173 -7.05 -11.89 4.15
C GLY A 173 -7.60 -11.84 2.73
N GLN A 174 -8.67 -11.10 2.49
CA GLN A 174 -9.40 -11.06 1.21
C GLN A 174 -8.91 -9.99 0.25
N HIS A 175 -8.52 -8.82 0.75
CA HIS A 175 -8.22 -7.64 -0.07
C HIS A 175 -6.78 -7.13 0.10
N GLY A 176 -6.03 -7.69 1.07
CA GLY A 176 -4.67 -7.25 1.37
C GLY A 176 -4.65 -5.81 1.87
N CYS A 177 -3.94 -4.94 1.15
CA CYS A 177 -3.72 -3.53 1.51
C CYS A 177 -4.04 -2.54 0.37
N LEU A 178 -4.53 -3.05 -0.77
CA LEU A 178 -4.79 -2.29 -1.99
C LEU A 178 -6.11 -1.52 -1.96
N ARG A 179 -6.92 -1.73 -0.93
CA ARG A 179 -8.21 -1.06 -0.73
C ARG A 179 -8.24 -0.39 0.64
N PRO A 180 -9.00 0.71 0.78
CA PRO A 180 -9.26 1.28 2.09
C PRO A 180 -10.02 0.28 2.96
N ILE A 181 -9.63 0.19 4.23
CA ILE A 181 -10.44 -0.49 5.25
C ILE A 181 -11.27 0.60 5.93
N TYR A 182 -12.59 0.45 5.90
CA TYR A 182 -13.50 1.42 6.48
C TYR A 182 -13.87 1.06 7.92
N CYS A 183 -14.48 2.01 8.62
CA CYS A 183 -15.07 1.76 9.93
C CYS A 183 -16.06 0.58 9.90
N LEU A 184 -16.05 -0.25 10.96
CA LEU A 184 -16.99 -1.38 11.12
C LEU A 184 -18.46 -0.96 11.05
N SER A 185 -18.78 0.29 11.44
CA SER A 185 -20.13 0.85 11.32
C SER A 185 -20.53 1.24 9.90
N ARG A 186 -19.70 0.91 8.89
CA ARG A 186 -19.92 1.23 7.47
C ARG A 186 -20.06 2.73 7.18
N CYS A 187 -19.46 3.57 8.03
CA CYS A 187 -19.22 4.95 7.66
C CYS A 187 -17.93 5.05 6.83
N LEU A 188 -17.70 6.24 6.27
CA LEU A 188 -16.67 6.46 5.26
C LEU A 188 -15.29 6.79 5.84
N GLU A 189 -15.17 6.71 7.15
CA GLU A 189 -13.90 6.88 7.85
C GLU A 189 -12.98 5.70 7.55
N VAL A 190 -11.81 5.97 6.99
CA VAL A 190 -10.77 4.98 6.72
C VAL A 190 -9.86 4.86 7.94
N ILE A 191 -9.54 3.62 8.31
CA ILE A 191 -8.56 3.37 9.37
C ILE A 191 -7.14 3.51 8.82
N ASP A 192 -6.30 4.28 9.55
CA ASP A 192 -4.91 4.51 9.20
C ASP A 192 -4.06 3.24 9.40
N ASP A 193 -3.04 3.04 8.56
CA ASP A 193 -2.16 1.86 8.58
C ASP A 193 -1.50 1.69 9.95
N GLU A 194 -1.06 2.79 10.59
CA GLU A 194 -0.51 2.76 11.95
C GLU A 194 -1.51 2.21 12.98
N LYS A 195 -2.79 2.56 12.84
CA LYS A 195 -3.85 2.08 13.74
C LYS A 195 -4.25 0.64 13.48
N ILE A 196 -4.19 0.18 12.24
CA ILE A 196 -4.32 -1.25 11.92
C ILE A 196 -3.24 -2.03 12.67
N LEU A 197 -1.97 -1.60 12.60
CA LEU A 197 -0.86 -2.29 13.28
C LEU A 197 -0.97 -2.23 14.81
N GLU A 198 -1.48 -1.13 15.37
CA GLU A 198 -1.73 -1.00 16.82
C GLU A 198 -2.81 -1.98 17.31
N LEU A 199 -3.93 -2.08 16.58
CA LEU A 199 -5.03 -3.00 16.91
C LEU A 199 -4.63 -4.48 16.75
N LEU A 200 -3.63 -4.75 15.92
CA LEU A 200 -3.10 -6.09 15.68
C LEU A 200 -1.85 -6.40 16.49
N SER A 201 -1.46 -5.54 17.44
CA SER A 201 -0.22 -5.68 18.23
C SER A 201 -0.08 -7.03 18.95
N ASN A 202 -1.19 -7.68 19.29
CA ASN A 202 -1.21 -9.01 19.92
C ASN A 202 -1.11 -10.18 18.91
N ASP A 203 -1.20 -9.92 17.61
CA ASP A 203 -1.15 -10.92 16.53
C ASP A 203 -0.04 -10.57 15.54
N GLN A 204 1.17 -11.02 15.85
CA GLN A 204 2.36 -10.74 15.06
C GLN A 204 2.27 -11.32 13.65
N ASN A 205 1.64 -12.48 13.47
CA ASN A 205 1.48 -13.11 12.15
C ASN A 205 0.63 -12.24 11.22
N LEU A 206 -0.47 -11.69 11.74
CA LEU A 206 -1.34 -10.82 10.95
C LEU A 206 -0.70 -9.45 10.70
N CYS A 207 0.05 -8.91 11.67
CA CYS A 207 0.88 -7.71 11.48
C CYS A 207 1.89 -7.88 10.34
N ASP A 208 2.64 -8.99 10.35
CA ASP A 208 3.66 -9.25 9.33
C ASP A 208 3.03 -9.52 7.97
N ARG A 209 1.89 -10.23 7.93
CA ARG A 209 1.10 -10.37 6.70
C ARG A 209 0.67 -9.01 6.14
N TYR A 210 0.21 -8.09 6.99
CA TYR A 210 -0.19 -6.76 6.55
C TYR A 210 1.00 -5.94 6.02
N ARG A 211 2.13 -5.95 6.73
CA ARG A 211 3.39 -5.33 6.30
C ARG A 211 3.86 -5.87 4.95
N ASN A 212 3.86 -7.20 4.79
CA ASN A 212 4.28 -7.86 3.55
C ASN A 212 3.36 -7.49 2.39
N ASN A 213 2.05 -7.39 2.63
CA ASN A 213 1.11 -6.90 1.63
C ASN A 213 1.43 -5.46 1.21
N LEU A 214 1.76 -4.56 2.15
CA LEU A 214 2.13 -3.17 1.84
C LEU A 214 3.39 -3.10 0.96
N VAL A 215 4.43 -3.85 1.33
CA VAL A 215 5.68 -3.90 0.55
C VAL A 215 5.45 -4.50 -0.82
N LYS A 216 4.68 -5.59 -0.91
CA LYS A 216 4.34 -6.23 -2.18
C LYS A 216 3.60 -5.28 -3.11
N ALA A 217 2.58 -4.60 -2.61
CA ALA A 217 1.84 -3.60 -3.39
C ALA A 217 2.75 -2.47 -3.90
N PHE A 218 3.65 -1.97 -3.04
CA PHE A 218 4.64 -0.97 -3.41
C PHE A 218 5.56 -1.45 -4.53
N VAL A 219 6.15 -2.65 -4.40
CA VAL A 219 7.09 -3.17 -5.39
C VAL A 219 6.40 -3.47 -6.73
N GLU A 220 5.19 -4.01 -6.70
CA GLU A 220 4.41 -4.32 -7.91
C GLU A 220 3.94 -3.06 -8.64
N ALA A 221 3.58 -2.01 -7.90
CA ALA A 221 3.15 -0.75 -8.48
C ALA A 221 4.33 0.09 -9.01
N ASN A 222 5.49 0.03 -8.37
CA ASN A 222 6.62 0.91 -8.65
C ASN A 222 7.61 0.32 -9.67
N ARG A 223 7.65 0.92 -10.87
CA ARG A 223 8.56 0.50 -11.96
C ARG A 223 10.05 0.60 -11.63
N LEU A 224 10.41 1.39 -10.61
CA LEU A 224 11.80 1.54 -10.16
C LEU A 224 12.22 0.48 -9.16
N THR A 225 11.30 -0.38 -8.73
CA THR A 225 11.58 -1.45 -7.77
C THR A 225 11.32 -2.83 -8.33
N GLN A 226 12.08 -3.82 -7.87
CA GLN A 226 11.92 -5.21 -8.26
C GLN A 226 12.38 -6.13 -7.13
N TRP A 227 11.74 -7.29 -6.97
CA TRP A 227 12.22 -8.33 -6.06
C TRP A 227 13.45 -9.03 -6.62
N CYS A 228 14.38 -9.41 -5.74
CA CYS A 228 15.46 -10.31 -6.12
C CYS A 228 14.90 -11.69 -6.48
N PRO A 229 15.26 -12.28 -7.64
CA PRO A 229 14.79 -13.61 -8.04
C PRO A 229 15.55 -14.76 -7.33
N GLY A 230 16.53 -14.43 -6.47
CA GLY A 230 17.28 -15.42 -5.71
C GLY A 230 16.37 -16.23 -4.77
N ASN A 231 16.59 -17.54 -4.72
CA ASN A 231 15.75 -18.43 -3.92
C ASN A 231 15.77 -18.03 -2.43
N GLY A 232 14.59 -17.79 -1.85
CA GLY A 232 14.45 -17.35 -0.46
C GLY A 232 14.95 -15.94 -0.16
N CYS A 233 15.23 -15.11 -1.18
CA CYS A 233 15.76 -13.76 -0.98
C CYS A 233 14.64 -12.70 -0.96
N ALA A 234 14.41 -12.08 0.18
CA ALA A 234 13.45 -10.97 0.35
C ALA A 234 14.07 -9.58 0.08
N THR A 235 15.18 -9.51 -0.66
CA THR A 235 15.82 -8.23 -0.99
C THR A 235 15.08 -7.53 -2.13
N ILE A 236 14.82 -6.25 -1.96
CA ILE A 236 14.19 -5.40 -2.96
C ILE A 236 15.26 -4.53 -3.60
N VAL A 237 15.31 -4.54 -4.92
CA VAL A 237 16.19 -3.67 -5.70
C VAL A 237 15.43 -2.42 -6.07
N LYS A 238 16.03 -1.25 -5.85
CA LYS A 238 15.47 0.04 -6.25
C LYS A 238 16.46 0.80 -7.14
N LEU A 239 16.03 1.20 -8.33
CA LEU A 239 16.81 2.06 -9.22
C LEU A 239 16.66 3.53 -8.84
N ASN A 240 17.71 4.32 -9.07
CA ASN A 240 17.67 5.77 -8.89
C ASN A 240 16.90 6.49 -10.01
N THR A 241 16.93 5.95 -11.23
CA THR A 241 16.33 6.52 -12.43
C THR A 241 15.86 5.42 -13.36
N TYR A 242 14.73 5.63 -14.03
CA TYR A 242 14.22 4.69 -15.02
C TYR A 242 14.88 4.93 -16.38
N SER A 243 15.41 3.89 -17.02
CA SER A 243 15.82 3.94 -18.42
C SER A 243 14.93 2.98 -19.21
N ALA A 244 13.89 3.55 -19.85
CA ALA A 244 13.02 2.77 -20.72
C ALA A 244 13.87 2.12 -21.83
N ASN A 245 13.69 0.82 -22.04
CA ASN A 245 14.33 0.01 -23.09
C ASN A 245 15.81 -0.36 -22.89
N ARG A 246 16.35 -0.28 -21.67
CA ARG A 246 17.68 -0.85 -21.36
C ARG A 246 17.59 -1.89 -20.25
N ALA A 247 18.20 -3.05 -20.49
CA ALA A 247 18.41 -4.06 -19.46
C ALA A 247 19.50 -3.57 -18.50
N HIS A 248 19.30 -3.77 -17.21
CA HIS A 248 20.29 -3.42 -16.18
C HIS A 248 20.70 -4.68 -15.44
N VAL A 249 22.01 -4.91 -15.35
CA VAL A 249 22.55 -5.98 -14.53
C VAL A 249 22.50 -5.56 -13.08
N ILE A 250 21.96 -6.43 -12.24
CA ILE A 250 21.94 -6.26 -10.79
C ILE A 250 22.60 -7.45 -10.16
N GLU A 251 23.48 -7.19 -9.20
CA GLU A 251 24.05 -8.21 -8.32
C GLU A 251 23.48 -8.03 -6.92
N CYS A 252 22.78 -9.05 -6.41
CA CYS A 252 22.25 -8.99 -5.07
C CYS A 252 23.33 -9.31 -4.04
N ASP A 253 23.68 -8.36 -3.19
CA ASP A 253 24.71 -8.58 -2.16
C ASP A 253 24.35 -9.65 -1.14
N ASN A 254 23.04 -9.89 -0.93
CA ASN A 254 22.52 -10.82 0.06
C ASN A 254 22.61 -12.29 -0.39
N CYS A 255 22.18 -12.59 -1.62
CA CYS A 255 22.14 -13.96 -2.16
C CYS A 255 23.08 -14.21 -3.35
N LYS A 256 23.87 -13.21 -3.73
CA LYS A 256 24.85 -13.24 -4.85
C LYS A 256 24.25 -13.59 -6.21
N THR A 257 22.93 -13.47 -6.36
CA THR A 257 22.25 -13.69 -7.63
C THR A 257 22.46 -12.48 -8.53
N THR A 258 22.97 -12.74 -9.74
CA THR A 258 23.12 -11.73 -10.80
C THR A 258 22.01 -11.89 -11.83
N PHE A 259 21.24 -10.83 -12.06
CA PHE A 259 20.03 -10.90 -12.87
C PHE A 259 19.77 -9.60 -13.62
N CYS A 260 18.92 -9.67 -14.64
CA CYS A 260 18.41 -8.52 -15.36
C CYS A 260 17.24 -7.90 -14.60
N PHE A 261 17.35 -6.62 -14.22
CA PHE A 261 16.30 -5.89 -13.51
C PHE A 261 14.94 -5.89 -14.26
N GLN A 262 14.99 -5.81 -15.59
CA GLN A 262 13.81 -5.61 -16.42
C GLN A 262 12.95 -6.88 -16.55
N CYS A 263 13.56 -8.06 -16.62
CA CYS A 263 12.84 -9.32 -16.84
C CYS A 263 13.01 -10.34 -15.71
N SER A 264 13.81 -10.03 -14.68
CA SER A 264 14.12 -10.89 -13.53
C SER A 264 14.76 -12.24 -13.89
N LYS A 265 15.31 -12.37 -15.10
CA LYS A 265 16.05 -13.56 -15.56
C LYS A 265 17.55 -13.43 -15.29
N PRO A 266 18.31 -14.54 -15.33
CA PRO A 266 19.78 -14.46 -15.32
C PRO A 266 20.29 -13.44 -16.34
N TRP A 267 21.39 -12.77 -16.02
CA TRP A 267 21.97 -11.78 -16.94
C TRP A 267 22.27 -12.43 -18.30
N HIS A 268 21.82 -11.78 -19.37
CA HIS A 268 21.64 -12.43 -20.67
C HIS A 268 22.16 -11.60 -21.85
N GLU A 269 23.20 -10.80 -21.65
CA GLU A 269 23.89 -10.18 -22.78
C GLU A 269 24.56 -11.22 -23.70
N PRO A 270 24.55 -10.99 -25.03
CA PRO A 270 24.12 -9.78 -25.75
C PRO A 270 22.62 -9.76 -26.14
N ILE A 271 21.83 -10.72 -25.67
CA ILE A 271 20.44 -10.90 -26.10
C ILE A 271 19.54 -9.87 -25.39
N GLN A 272 18.64 -9.22 -26.15
CA GLN A 272 17.64 -8.33 -25.56
C GLN A 272 16.53 -9.10 -24.82
N CYS A 273 15.96 -8.53 -23.76
CA CYS A 273 14.90 -9.18 -22.97
C CYS A 273 13.72 -9.65 -23.84
N SER A 274 13.32 -8.87 -24.84
CA SER A 274 12.22 -9.19 -25.76
C SER A 274 12.51 -10.42 -26.62
N LEU A 275 13.76 -10.58 -27.07
CA LEU A 275 14.19 -11.75 -27.84
C LEU A 275 14.30 -12.99 -26.95
N LEU A 276 14.85 -12.84 -25.74
CA LEU A 276 14.91 -13.93 -24.76
C LEU A 276 13.50 -14.45 -24.44
N ALA A 277 12.54 -13.55 -24.19
CA ALA A 277 11.16 -13.93 -23.90
C ALA A 277 10.51 -14.71 -25.06
N LYS A 278 10.73 -14.29 -26.31
CA LYS A 278 10.25 -15.01 -27.50
C LYS A 278 10.90 -16.39 -27.65
N TRP A 279 12.20 -16.49 -27.39
CA TRP A 279 12.93 -17.75 -27.44
C TRP A 279 12.44 -18.73 -26.36
N GLU A 280 12.27 -18.27 -25.12
CA GLU A 280 11.70 -19.09 -24.06
C GLU A 280 10.26 -19.54 -24.38
N GLN A 281 9.44 -18.68 -24.98
CA GLN A 281 8.09 -19.04 -25.40
C GLN A 281 8.12 -20.12 -26.47
N LYS A 282 8.94 -19.93 -27.52
CA LYS A 282 9.12 -20.92 -28.57
C LYS A 282 9.59 -22.27 -28.00
N ASN A 283 10.56 -22.27 -27.09
CA ASN A 283 11.02 -23.51 -26.43
C ASN A 283 9.94 -24.18 -25.60
N ARG A 284 9.07 -23.41 -24.93
CA ARG A 284 7.91 -23.97 -24.24
C ARG A 284 6.98 -24.64 -25.25
N ASP A 285 6.61 -23.93 -26.31
CA ASP A 285 5.68 -24.44 -27.33
C ASP A 285 6.26 -25.65 -28.10
N GLU A 286 7.57 -25.65 -28.38
CA GLU A 286 8.33 -26.76 -28.98
C GLU A 286 8.52 -27.94 -28.02
N SER A 287 8.72 -27.68 -26.72
CA SER A 287 8.73 -28.75 -25.70
C SER A 287 7.36 -29.40 -25.52
N MET A 288 6.27 -28.66 -25.77
CA MET A 288 4.90 -29.18 -25.80
C MET A 288 4.58 -29.91 -27.12
N THR A 289 5.37 -29.67 -28.17
CA THR A 289 5.29 -30.38 -29.47
C THR A 289 6.50 -31.31 -29.61
N GLY A 290 6.57 -32.32 -28.74
CA GLY A 290 7.70 -33.23 -28.51
C GLY A 290 8.54 -33.65 -29.73
N THR A 291 9.42 -32.77 -30.19
CA THR A 291 10.40 -33.05 -31.25
C THR A 291 11.77 -32.97 -30.61
N TRP A 292 12.22 -34.11 -30.09
CA TRP A 292 13.58 -34.29 -29.60
C TRP A 292 14.56 -34.14 -30.77
N VAL A 293 15.29 -33.03 -30.83
CA VAL A 293 16.53 -32.97 -31.61
C VAL A 293 17.67 -32.93 -30.62
N ILE A 294 18.21 -34.11 -30.35
CA ILE A 294 19.53 -34.29 -29.77
C ILE A 294 20.52 -34.05 -30.92
N ALA A 295 21.43 -33.10 -30.75
CA ALA A 295 22.63 -32.96 -31.57
C ALA A 295 23.81 -32.62 -30.66
#